data_AF-A0A920LZJ7-F1
#
_entry.id   AF-A0A920LZJ7-F1
#
_cell.length_a   1.000
_cell.length_b   1.000
_cell.length_c   1.000
_cell.angle_alpha   90.00
_cell.angle_beta   90.00
_cell.angle_gamma   90.00
#
_symmetry.space_group_name_H-M   'P 1'
#
loop_
_entity.id
_entity.type
_entity.pdbx_description
1 polymer ?
#
loop_
_entity_poly.entity_id
_entity_poly.type
_entity_poly.pdbx_seq_one_letter_code
_entity_poly.pdbx_strand_id
1 'polypeptide(L)'
;MVFYDMPGIDFSTQPPGLVPPSDALKQGLMDLLASGKGMVFLHHAIAGWPLWPEYGEIIGGRFFYLPSECRGRPVLDSGYRHDVSHEVSVADTTHPITAGVDDTFSLTDELYLYEVFEDDVEPLLTSGHTFDRDHFFSPSRGNRQHVLQ
;
A
#
# COMPACT_ATOMS: atom_id res chain seq x y z
N MET A 1 0.94 -9.17 -14.94
CA MET A 1 0.26 -9.92 -13.85
C MET A 1 -0.45 -8.92 -12.97
N VAL A 2 -1.58 -9.28 -12.37
CA VAL A 2 -2.35 -8.36 -11.52
C VAL A 2 -2.49 -8.98 -10.13
N PHE A 3 -2.17 -8.21 -9.11
CA PHE A 3 -2.27 -8.56 -7.69
C PHE A 3 -3.27 -7.59 -7.05
N TYR A 4 -4.25 -8.11 -6.33
CA TYR A 4 -5.33 -7.32 -5.73
C TYR A 4 -5.75 -7.81 -4.34
N ASP A 5 -5.17 -8.92 -3.89
CA ASP A 5 -5.46 -9.54 -2.60
C ASP A 5 -4.33 -9.23 -1.61
N MET A 6 -4.54 -9.58 -0.35
CA MET A 6 -3.65 -9.31 0.78
C MET A 6 -3.14 -10.59 1.44
N PRO A 7 -2.42 -11.44 0.70
CA PRO A 7 -1.91 -12.71 1.18
C PRO A 7 -0.84 -12.52 2.27
N GLY A 8 -0.51 -13.61 2.96
CA GLY A 8 0.42 -13.57 4.09
C GLY A 8 -0.22 -13.10 5.40
N ILE A 9 -1.55 -13.03 5.43
CA ILE A 9 -2.36 -12.71 6.60
C ILE A 9 -3.39 -13.82 6.80
N ASP A 10 -3.43 -14.38 8.00
CA ASP A 10 -4.37 -15.40 8.43
C ASP A 10 -5.46 -14.78 9.31
N PHE A 11 -6.58 -14.45 8.68
CA PHE A 11 -7.76 -13.90 9.32
C PHE A 11 -8.57 -14.92 10.15
N SER A 12 -8.22 -16.20 10.13
CA SER A 12 -8.87 -17.20 10.98
C SER A 12 -8.45 -17.10 12.45
N THR A 13 -7.44 -16.28 12.74
CA THR A 13 -6.88 -16.06 14.09
C THR A 13 -7.18 -14.65 14.60
N GLN A 14 -7.13 -14.46 15.93
CA GLN A 14 -7.36 -13.16 16.55
C GLN A 14 -6.30 -12.86 17.63
N PRO A 15 -5.41 -11.86 17.43
CA PRO A 15 -5.29 -11.01 16.23
C PRO A 15 -4.90 -11.83 14.99
N PRO A 16 -5.05 -11.28 13.76
CA PRO A 16 -4.66 -11.98 12.54
C PRO A 16 -3.20 -12.43 12.58
N GLY A 17 -2.98 -13.67 12.17
CA GLY A 17 -1.67 -14.30 12.11
C GLY A 17 -0.93 -13.82 10.87
N LEU A 18 0.39 -13.79 10.95
CA LEU A 18 1.23 -13.44 9.81
C LEU A 18 1.89 -14.70 9.26
N VAL A 19 1.75 -14.92 7.96
CA VAL A 19 2.24 -16.13 7.28
C VAL A 19 3.29 -15.71 6.25
N PRO A 20 4.53 -16.22 6.32
CA PRO A 20 5.53 -15.91 5.31
C PRO A 20 5.19 -16.62 3.99
N PRO A 21 5.57 -16.05 2.83
CA PRO A 21 5.50 -16.79 1.58
C PRO A 21 6.48 -17.97 1.59
N SER A 22 6.13 -19.04 0.86
CA SER A 22 7.06 -20.15 0.65
C SER A 22 8.26 -19.71 -0.19
N ASP A 23 9.42 -20.35 -0.01
CA ASP A 23 10.62 -20.03 -0.78
C ASP A 23 10.42 -20.25 -2.29
N ALA A 24 9.63 -21.25 -2.67
CA ALA A 24 9.26 -21.48 -4.07
C ALA A 24 8.45 -20.31 -4.66
N LEU A 25 7.54 -19.72 -3.87
CA LEU A 25 6.78 -18.54 -4.30
C LEU A 25 7.70 -17.32 -4.42
N LYS A 26 8.57 -17.09 -3.43
CA LYS A 26 9.56 -16.00 -3.47
C LYS A 26 10.42 -16.10 -4.71
N GLN A 27 11.03 -17.27 -4.94
CA GLN A 27 11.89 -17.51 -6.10
C GLN A 27 11.13 -17.29 -7.42
N GLY A 28 9.93 -17.88 -7.55
CA GLY A 28 9.13 -17.73 -8.77
C GLY A 28 8.73 -16.28 -9.08
N LEU A 29 8.40 -15.48 -8.05
CA LEU A 29 8.12 -14.07 -8.23
C LEU A 29 9.37 -13.30 -8.69
N MET A 30 10.52 -13.57 -8.06
CA MET A 30 11.79 -12.93 -8.44
C MET A 30 12.24 -13.31 -9.85
N ASP A 31 12.05 -14.56 -10.27
CA ASP A 31 12.37 -15.01 -11.63
C ASP A 31 11.49 -14.28 -12.68
N LEU A 32 10.20 -14.09 -12.38
CA LEU A 32 9.30 -13.33 -13.24
C LEU A 32 9.73 -11.87 -13.37
N LEU A 33 10.11 -11.22 -12.27
CA LEU A 33 10.65 -9.87 -12.28
C LEU A 33 11.94 -9.79 -13.10
N ALA A 34 12.89 -10.70 -12.87
CA ALA A 34 14.15 -10.77 -13.59
C ALA A 34 13.96 -11.00 -15.11
N SER A 35 12.87 -11.67 -15.50
CA SER A 35 12.48 -11.86 -16.91
C SER A 35 11.79 -10.64 -17.56
N GLY A 36 11.60 -9.54 -16.82
CA GLY A 36 10.91 -8.34 -17.30
C GLY A 36 9.38 -8.48 -17.35
N LYS A 37 8.79 -9.38 -16.55
CA LYS A 37 7.33 -9.52 -16.49
C LYS A 37 6.72 -8.28 -15.85
N GLY A 38 5.88 -7.56 -16.61
CA GLY A 38 5.08 -6.46 -16.07
C GLY A 38 4.10 -6.93 -14.98
N MET A 39 4.03 -6.16 -13.89
CA MET A 39 3.18 -6.42 -12.72
C MET A 39 2.38 -5.16 -12.36
N VAL A 40 1.13 -5.37 -11.94
CA VAL A 40 0.22 -4.31 -11.47
C VAL A 40 -0.27 -4.74 -10.10
N PHE A 41 -0.05 -3.90 -9.09
CA PHE A 41 -0.46 -4.11 -7.71
C PHE A 41 -1.59 -3.12 -7.40
N LEU A 42 -2.73 -3.65 -6.96
CA LEU A 42 -3.94 -2.88 -6.75
C LEU A 42 -4.30 -2.90 -5.27
N HIS A 43 -4.60 -1.72 -4.74
CA HIS A 43 -5.29 -1.53 -3.46
C HIS A 43 -4.65 -2.36 -2.33
N HIS A 44 -5.33 -3.38 -1.80
CA HIS A 44 -4.84 -4.20 -0.69
C HIS A 44 -3.53 -4.95 -0.93
N ALA A 45 -3.08 -5.09 -2.18
CA ALA A 45 -1.80 -5.72 -2.49
C ALA A 45 -0.62 -5.06 -1.74
N ILE A 46 -0.66 -3.75 -1.48
CA ILE A 46 0.38 -3.04 -0.72
C ILE A 46 0.55 -3.55 0.72
N ALA A 47 -0.47 -4.22 1.24
CA ALA A 47 -0.54 -4.70 2.60
C ALA A 47 -0.35 -6.22 2.74
N GLY A 48 0.02 -6.88 1.62
CA GLY A 48 0.37 -8.29 1.58
C GLY A 48 1.78 -8.61 2.11
N TRP A 49 1.98 -9.88 2.42
CA TRP A 49 3.24 -10.50 2.88
C TRP A 49 4.04 -9.66 3.88
N PRO A 50 3.47 -9.27 5.03
CA PRO A 50 4.14 -8.41 6.00
C PRO A 50 5.42 -9.00 6.60
N LEU A 51 5.65 -10.31 6.49
CA LEU A 51 6.88 -10.99 6.90
C LEU A 51 7.95 -11.10 5.81
N TRP A 52 7.74 -10.47 4.65
CA TRP A 52 8.69 -10.49 3.53
C TRP A 52 9.06 -9.05 3.12
N PRO A 53 10.08 -8.44 3.76
CA PRO A 53 10.45 -7.04 3.50
C PRO A 53 10.71 -6.72 2.02
N GLU A 54 11.31 -7.64 1.28
CA GLU A 54 11.61 -7.48 -0.14
C GLU A 54 10.34 -7.35 -1.00
N TYR A 55 9.18 -7.81 -0.52
CA TYR A 55 7.91 -7.56 -1.21
C TYR A 55 7.60 -6.07 -1.33
N GLY A 56 7.93 -5.29 -0.29
CA GLY A 56 7.78 -3.83 -0.34
C GLY A 56 8.76 -3.17 -1.31
N GLU A 57 9.97 -3.72 -1.44
CA GLU A 57 10.97 -3.26 -2.42
C GLU A 57 10.51 -3.50 -3.86
N ILE A 58 9.76 -4.58 -4.11
CA ILE A 58 9.17 -4.88 -5.42
C ILE A 58 8.06 -3.88 -5.77
N ILE A 59 7.25 -3.47 -4.79
CA ILE A 59 6.09 -2.58 -5.02
C ILE A 59 6.48 -1.10 -5.00
N GLY A 60 7.54 -0.74 -4.27
CA GLY A 60 7.92 0.66 -4.04
C GLY A 60 7.34 1.25 -2.75
N GLY A 61 6.97 0.40 -1.79
CA GLY A 61 6.46 0.84 -0.49
C GLY A 61 5.93 -0.33 0.34
N ARG A 62 5.61 -0.07 1.61
CA ARG A 62 5.14 -1.11 2.54
C ARG A 62 4.11 -0.61 3.54
N PHE A 63 3.05 -1.38 3.70
CA PHE A 63 2.08 -1.21 4.77
C PHE A 63 2.53 -1.95 6.04
N PHE A 64 2.43 -1.29 7.19
CA PHE A 64 2.82 -1.80 8.50
C PHE A 64 1.60 -1.92 9.43
N TYR A 65 1.33 -3.15 9.91
CA TYR A 65 0.25 -3.40 10.87
C TYR A 65 0.58 -2.98 12.30
N LEU A 66 1.86 -2.85 12.61
CA LEU A 66 2.42 -2.51 13.92
C LEU A 66 3.66 -1.64 13.72
N PRO A 67 4.07 -0.81 14.71
CA PRO A 67 5.38 -0.16 14.69
C PRO A 67 6.50 -1.17 14.42
N SER A 68 7.43 -0.80 13.54
CA SER A 68 8.44 -1.70 12.97
C SER A 68 9.71 -0.92 12.62
N GLU A 69 10.68 -1.61 12.05
CA GLU A 69 11.77 -1.00 11.29
C GLU A 69 11.48 -1.07 9.79
N CYS A 70 11.83 -0.02 9.05
CA CYS A 70 11.83 0.04 7.60
C CYS A 70 13.17 0.66 7.16
N ARG A 71 13.98 -0.03 6.34
CA ARG A 71 15.27 0.46 5.84
C ARG A 71 16.17 1.06 6.94
N GLY A 72 16.28 0.39 8.09
CA GLY A 72 17.11 0.82 9.21
C GLY A 72 16.56 1.98 10.04
N ARG A 73 15.36 2.50 9.74
CA ARG A 73 14.69 3.52 10.56
C ARG A 73 13.46 2.96 11.28
N PRO A 74 13.19 3.38 12.52
CA PRO A 74 11.94 3.07 13.17
C PRO A 74 10.80 3.77 12.43
N VAL A 75 9.73 3.02 12.21
CA VAL A 75 8.48 3.51 11.64
C VAL A 75 7.33 3.10 12.54
N LEU A 76 6.26 3.87 12.47
CA LEU A 76 5.05 3.54 13.20
C LEU A 76 4.16 2.64 12.31
N ASP A 77 3.02 2.22 12.82
CA ASP A 77 2.03 1.54 11.98
C ASP A 77 1.48 2.47 10.88
N SER A 78 1.07 1.85 9.78
CA SER A 78 0.36 2.51 8.69
C SER A 78 -1.04 2.97 9.13
N GLY A 79 -1.79 3.57 8.22
CA GLY A 79 -3.16 3.98 8.46
C GLY A 79 -4.04 3.82 7.23
N TYR A 80 -5.34 3.78 7.47
CA TYR A 80 -6.36 3.74 6.43
C TYR A 80 -7.53 4.65 6.78
N ARG A 81 -8.23 5.17 5.78
CA ARG A 81 -9.47 5.91 5.97
C ARG A 81 -10.41 5.72 4.80
N HIS A 82 -11.60 5.22 5.10
CA HIS A 82 -12.67 5.00 4.13
C HIS A 82 -13.41 6.30 3.78
N ASP A 83 -14.08 6.26 2.62
CA ASP A 83 -15.06 7.27 2.18
C ASP A 83 -14.50 8.70 2.18
N VAL A 84 -13.25 8.88 1.74
CA VAL A 84 -12.62 10.20 1.64
C VAL A 84 -12.81 10.76 0.24
N SER A 85 -13.60 11.83 0.12
CA SER A 85 -13.63 12.64 -1.09
C SER A 85 -12.40 13.57 -1.14
N HIS A 86 -11.66 13.53 -2.23
CA HIS A 86 -10.48 14.36 -2.43
C HIS A 86 -10.25 14.67 -3.91
N GLU A 87 -9.46 15.71 -4.16
CA GLU A 87 -8.96 16.03 -5.49
C GLU A 87 -7.65 15.27 -5.75
N VAL A 88 -7.55 14.67 -6.93
CA VAL A 88 -6.35 14.04 -7.46
C VAL A 88 -5.79 14.91 -8.56
N SER A 89 -4.47 15.03 -8.59
CA SER A 89 -3.72 15.75 -9.62
C SER A 89 -2.83 14.79 -10.39
N VAL A 90 -2.72 15.00 -11.69
CA VAL A 90 -1.79 14.28 -12.56
C VAL A 90 -0.40 14.90 -12.39
N ALA A 91 0.54 14.15 -11.83
CA ALA A 91 1.90 14.62 -11.56
C ALA A 91 2.79 14.61 -12.82
N ASP A 92 2.56 13.65 -13.72
CA ASP A 92 3.19 13.62 -15.04
C ASP A 92 2.11 13.50 -16.13
N THR A 93 1.83 14.61 -16.80
CA THR A 93 0.85 14.70 -17.90
C THR A 93 1.41 14.19 -19.23
N THR A 94 2.70 13.89 -19.30
CA THR A 94 3.37 13.36 -20.50
C THR A 94 3.45 11.84 -20.49
N HIS A 95 3.21 11.20 -19.36
CA HIS A 95 3.30 9.75 -19.21
C HIS A 95 2.18 9.03 -20.02
N PRO A 96 2.48 7.94 -20.75
CA PRO A 96 1.45 7.22 -21.53
C PRO A 96 0.27 6.68 -20.70
N ILE A 97 0.47 6.40 -19.41
CA ILE A 97 -0.59 5.93 -18.49
C ILE A 97 -1.62 7.03 -18.21
N THR A 98 -1.20 8.29 -18.19
CA THR A 98 -2.06 9.45 -17.89
C THR A 98 -2.61 10.11 -19.16
N ALA A 99 -2.33 9.54 -20.33
CA ALA A 99 -2.82 10.05 -21.61
C ALA A 99 -4.36 10.09 -21.65
N GLY A 100 -4.92 11.29 -21.83
CA GLY A 100 -6.37 11.52 -21.90
C GLY A 100 -7.07 11.59 -20.54
N VAL A 101 -6.31 11.58 -19.44
CA VAL A 101 -6.82 11.91 -18.09
C VAL A 101 -6.73 13.42 -17.92
N ASP A 102 -7.77 14.03 -17.34
CA ASP A 102 -7.75 15.46 -16.99
C ASP A 102 -6.66 15.75 -15.94
N ASP A 103 -6.02 16.92 -16.03
CA ASP A 103 -4.94 17.33 -15.10
C ASP A 103 -5.34 17.22 -13.62
N THR A 104 -6.63 17.40 -13.33
CA THR A 104 -7.23 17.23 -12.00
C THR A 104 -8.62 16.60 -12.10
N PHE A 105 -8.99 15.79 -11.11
CA PHE A 105 -10.33 15.22 -10.97
C PHE A 105 -10.65 14.88 -9.51
N SER A 106 -11.93 14.80 -9.16
CA SER A 106 -12.37 14.40 -7.82
C SER A 106 -12.72 12.91 -7.77
N LEU A 107 -12.34 12.25 -6.69
CA LEU A 107 -12.74 10.87 -6.41
C LEU A 107 -13.07 10.67 -4.93
N THR A 108 -13.82 9.61 -4.63
CA THR A 108 -14.08 9.17 -3.25
C THR A 108 -13.65 7.73 -3.11
N ASP A 109 -12.74 7.45 -2.19
CA ASP A 109 -12.16 6.11 -2.01
C ASP A 109 -11.63 5.92 -0.58
N GLU A 110 -11.10 4.73 -0.31
CA GLU A 110 -10.24 4.46 0.85
C GLU A 110 -8.80 4.92 0.58
N LEU A 111 -8.28 5.79 1.46
CA LEU A 111 -6.89 6.25 1.41
C LEU A 111 -6.01 5.45 2.35
N TYR A 112 -4.74 5.29 1.98
CA TYR A 112 -3.70 4.68 2.81
C TYR A 112 -2.59 5.66 3.18
N LEU A 113 -2.18 5.61 4.44
CA LEU A 113 -0.99 6.26 4.98
C LEU A 113 0.05 5.17 5.26
N TYR A 114 1.12 5.10 4.47
CA TYR A 114 2.13 4.05 4.60
C TYR A 114 3.50 4.55 4.14
N GLU A 115 4.51 3.70 4.31
CA GLU A 115 5.87 4.04 3.89
C GLU A 115 5.99 3.84 2.38
N VAL A 116 5.97 4.94 1.62
CA VAL A 116 6.29 4.99 0.19
C VAL A 116 7.78 5.19 0.03
N PHE A 117 8.41 4.46 -0.89
CA PHE A 117 9.84 4.62 -1.19
C PHE A 117 10.01 5.66 -2.29
N GLU A 118 9.75 6.93 -1.94
CA GLU A 118 9.63 8.04 -2.90
C GLU A 118 10.85 8.21 -3.82
N ASP A 119 12.06 7.91 -3.34
CA ASP A 119 13.29 7.98 -4.15
C ASP A 119 13.39 6.88 -5.22
N ASP A 120 12.59 5.82 -5.11
CA ASP A 120 12.63 4.63 -5.96
C ASP A 120 11.40 4.50 -6.88
N VAL A 121 10.45 5.42 -6.81
CA VAL A 121 9.21 5.40 -7.60
C VAL A 121 8.96 6.72 -8.32
N GLU A 122 8.25 6.65 -9.44
CA GLU A 122 7.81 7.83 -10.18
C GLU A 122 6.30 8.02 -9.94
N PRO A 123 5.89 9.04 -9.16
CA PRO A 123 4.49 9.30 -8.90
C PRO A 123 3.81 9.83 -10.16
N LEU A 124 2.75 9.14 -10.62
CA LEU A 124 1.94 9.58 -11.76
C LEU A 124 0.71 10.40 -11.33
N LEU A 125 0.19 10.12 -10.15
CA LEU A 125 -0.97 10.77 -9.56
C LEU A 125 -0.64 11.14 -8.11
N THR A 126 -1.12 12.29 -7.66
CA THR A 126 -1.00 12.76 -6.28
C THR A 126 -2.37 13.15 -5.74
N SER A 127 -2.50 13.17 -4.42
CA SER A 127 -3.75 13.51 -3.73
C SER A 127 -3.58 14.83 -2.97
N GLY A 128 -4.58 15.71 -3.07
CA GLY A 128 -4.68 16.92 -2.25
C GLY A 128 -5.11 16.68 -0.79
N HIS A 129 -5.30 15.42 -0.38
CA HIS A 129 -5.62 15.08 1.00
C HIS A 129 -4.41 15.28 1.94
N THR A 130 -4.66 15.51 3.22
CA THR A 130 -3.61 15.61 4.24
C THR A 130 -3.24 14.21 4.77
N PHE A 131 -2.03 13.75 4.47
CA PHE A 131 -1.51 12.44 4.89
C PHE A 131 -0.75 12.52 6.21
N ASP A 132 -1.46 12.75 7.30
CA ASP A 132 -0.93 12.69 8.67
C ASP A 132 -1.71 11.71 9.55
N ARG A 133 -1.23 11.48 10.77
CA ARG A 133 -1.82 10.49 11.67
C ARG A 133 -3.18 10.85 12.23
N ASP A 134 -3.49 12.14 12.34
CA ASP A 134 -4.75 12.59 12.93
C ASP A 134 -5.91 12.36 11.95
N HIS A 135 -5.59 12.15 10.67
CA HIS A 135 -6.56 11.92 9.60
C HIS A 135 -6.75 10.45 9.22
N PHE A 136 -6.07 9.48 9.87
CA PHE A 136 -6.14 8.06 9.49
C PHE A 136 -6.35 7.14 10.69
N PHE A 137 -7.05 6.01 10.47
CA PHE A 137 -7.19 4.97 11.48
C PHE A 137 -6.00 4.03 11.47
N SER A 138 -5.55 3.65 12.66
CA SER A 138 -4.49 2.68 12.84
C SER A 138 -5.01 1.24 12.67
N PRO A 139 -4.33 0.37 11.91
CA PRO A 139 -4.69 -1.04 11.79
C PRO A 139 -4.46 -1.80 13.10
N SER A 140 -3.52 -1.35 13.94
CA SER A 140 -3.22 -1.99 15.23
C SER A 140 -4.31 -1.77 16.29
N ARG A 141 -5.13 -0.72 16.14
CA ARG A 141 -6.15 -0.34 17.14
C ARG A 141 -7.54 -0.90 16.86
N GLY A 142 -7.77 -1.44 15.66
CA GLY A 142 -9.11 -1.87 15.19
C GLY A 142 -10.13 -0.72 15.21
N ASN A 143 -11.32 -0.94 14.65
CA ASN A 143 -12.43 0.04 14.63
C ASN A 143 -13.04 0.35 16.03
N ARG A 144 -12.24 0.63 17.05
CA ARG A 144 -12.70 1.03 18.40
C ARG A 144 -13.03 2.52 18.53
N GLN A 145 -13.55 3.15 17.47
CA GLN A 145 -14.09 4.52 17.55
C GLN A 145 -15.53 4.69 17.04
N HIS A 146 -16.27 3.60 16.80
CA HIS A 146 -17.71 3.69 16.49
C HIS A 146 -18.60 2.96 17.53
N VAL A 147 -18.36 3.21 18.81
CA VAL A 147 -19.38 3.08 19.84
C VAL A 147 -19.23 4.28 20.79
N LEU A 148 -20.34 4.98 21.04
CA LEU A 148 -20.55 6.25 21.79
C LEU A 148 -20.47 7.49 20.87
N GLN A 149 -21.54 8.22 20.55
CA GLN A 149 -22.88 8.38 21.17
C GLN A 149 -24.00 8.38 20.13
#